data_AF-A0A7W8QIQ0-F1
#
_entry.id   AF-A0A7W8QIQ0-F1
#
_cell.length_a   1.000
_cell.length_b   1.000
_cell.length_c   1.000
_cell.angle_alpha   90.00
_cell.angle_beta   90.00
_cell.angle_gamma   90.00
#
_symmetry.space_group_name_H-M   'P 1'
#
loop_
_entity.id
_entity.type
_entity.pdbx_description
1 polymer ?
#
loop_
_entity_poly.entity_id
_entity_poly.type
_entity_poly.pdbx_seq_one_letter_code
_entity_poly.pdbx_strand_id
1 'polypeptide(L)'
;MSIFASSFPAPHVFAAASDLPGLLSGLGAAAAGLGFGLSLIVAIGAQNAFVLRQGLRREHVLAVVAICAVSDAALILLGISGIGTVAALAPWLITAVRWGGVAFLVVYGVLALRRAARPGRLGPAEGAAPAGAAAAVAACLAMTWLNPHVYLDTMVLTGSVGNGYGEQRWWFGGGAVLGSLVWFTALGYGARFLGPVFRSPRAWRVLDLVIACTMFAIAASLAMEA
;
A
#
# COMPACT_ATOMS: atom_id res chain seq x y z
N MET A 1 70.50 -14.19 -8.05
CA MET A 1 70.37 -13.97 -6.59
C MET A 1 69.20 -13.02 -6.38
N SER A 2 68.14 -13.48 -5.71
CA SER A 2 66.85 -12.81 -5.41
C SER A 2 66.00 -12.38 -6.62
N ILE A 3 64.81 -12.90 -6.97
CA ILE A 3 63.70 -13.56 -6.24
C ILE A 3 63.28 -12.77 -4.98
N PHE A 4 62.00 -12.38 -4.92
CA PHE A 4 61.29 -11.54 -3.93
C PHE A 4 61.19 -10.03 -4.20
N ALA A 5 60.37 -9.68 -5.18
CA ALA A 5 59.43 -8.56 -5.03
C ALA A 5 58.02 -9.13 -5.26
N SER A 6 57.61 -9.98 -4.32
CA SER A 6 56.26 -10.53 -4.21
C SER A 6 55.24 -9.41 -4.04
N SER A 7 54.28 -9.37 -4.96
CA SER A 7 52.89 -8.96 -4.80
C SER A 7 52.50 -8.57 -3.37
N PHE A 8 52.48 -7.27 -3.08
CA PHE A 8 51.74 -6.74 -1.94
C PHE A 8 50.24 -6.85 -2.26
N PRO A 9 49.42 -7.60 -1.49
CA PRO A 9 47.98 -7.45 -1.57
C PRO A 9 47.59 -6.13 -0.89
N ALA A 10 47.52 -5.04 -1.67
CA ALA A 10 46.86 -3.81 -1.24
C ALA A 10 45.31 -4.01 -1.26
N PRO A 11 44.56 -3.35 -0.36
CA PRO A 11 43.81 -4.08 0.65
C PRO A 11 42.29 -3.98 0.44
N HIS A 12 41.56 -5.03 0.83
CA HIS A 12 40.08 -5.06 0.90
C HIS A 12 39.48 -3.88 1.70
N VAL A 13 40.28 -3.24 2.55
CA VAL A 13 39.93 -2.08 3.38
C VAL A 13 39.80 -0.78 2.56
N PHE A 14 40.58 -0.60 1.49
CA PHE A 14 40.50 0.62 0.66
C PHE A 14 39.25 0.63 -0.21
N ALA A 15 38.79 -0.54 -0.66
CA ALA A 15 37.53 -0.70 -1.39
C ALA A 15 36.31 -0.35 -0.52
N ALA A 16 36.29 -0.78 0.75
CA ALA A 16 35.22 -0.46 1.68
C ALA A 16 35.12 1.05 1.99
N ALA A 17 36.24 1.78 2.02
CA ALA A 17 36.27 3.22 2.25
C ALA A 17 35.83 4.04 1.02
N SER A 18 36.09 3.56 -0.20
CA SER A 18 35.61 4.20 -1.43
C SER A 18 34.10 4.07 -1.64
N ASP A 19 33.47 3.08 -1.02
CA ASP A 19 32.02 2.85 -1.12
C ASP A 19 31.21 3.69 -0.12
N LEU A 20 31.85 4.30 0.89
CA LEU A 20 31.17 5.07 1.94
C LEU A 20 30.30 6.22 1.41
N PRO A 21 30.77 7.05 0.45
CA PRO A 21 29.94 8.11 -0.14
C PRO A 21 28.75 7.55 -0.95
N GLY A 22 28.94 6.40 -1.61
CA GLY A 22 27.87 5.68 -2.31
C GLY A 22 26.83 5.12 -1.34
N LEU A 23 27.26 4.59 -0.19
CA LEU A 23 26.38 4.10 0.86
C LEU A 23 25.57 5.24 1.49
N LEU A 24 26.21 6.37 1.82
CA LEU A 24 25.55 7.52 2.43
C LEU A 24 24.51 8.15 1.48
N SER A 25 24.84 8.28 0.20
CA SER A 25 23.89 8.74 -0.82
C SER A 25 22.75 7.74 -1.03
N GLY A 26 23.03 6.44 -1.01
CA GLY A 26 22.01 5.39 -1.02
C GLY A 26 21.07 5.46 0.19
N LEU A 27 21.60 5.58 1.40
CA LEU A 27 20.80 5.74 2.62
C LEU A 27 19.95 7.01 2.60
N GLY A 28 20.49 8.12 2.07
CA GLY A 28 19.73 9.36 1.86
C GLY A 28 18.56 9.16 0.89
N ALA A 29 18.79 8.47 -0.23
CA ALA A 29 17.74 8.12 -1.19
C ALA A 29 16.68 7.20 -0.56
N ALA A 30 17.08 6.22 0.26
CA ALA A 30 16.15 5.35 0.97
C ALA A 30 15.31 6.12 2.00
N ALA A 31 15.89 7.04 2.75
CA ALA A 31 15.15 7.90 3.67
C ALA A 31 14.13 8.78 2.93
N ALA A 32 14.52 9.34 1.78
CA ALA A 32 13.63 10.11 0.92
C ALA A 32 12.48 9.26 0.37
N GLY A 33 12.78 8.04 -0.10
CA GLY A 33 11.77 7.08 -0.57
C GLY A 33 10.80 6.67 0.52
N LEU A 34 11.29 6.43 1.74
CA LEU A 34 10.45 6.14 2.90
C LEU A 34 9.51 7.30 3.22
N GLY A 35 10.03 8.53 3.29
CA GLY A 35 9.22 9.72 3.56
C GLY A 35 8.17 9.96 2.46
N PHE A 36 8.57 9.80 1.20
CA PHE A 36 7.69 9.95 0.05
C PHE A 36 6.58 8.89 0.04
N GLY A 37 6.94 7.61 0.19
CA GLY A 37 5.98 6.50 0.27
C GLY A 37 4.98 6.69 1.42
N LEU A 38 5.47 7.05 2.61
CA LEU A 38 4.58 7.36 3.74
C LEU A 38 3.64 8.52 3.43
N SER A 39 4.13 9.60 2.81
CA SER A 39 3.28 10.76 2.49
C SER A 39 2.10 10.41 1.56
N LEU A 40 2.32 9.52 0.59
CA LEU A 40 1.27 9.06 -0.32
C LEU A 40 0.31 8.09 0.34
N ILE A 41 0.82 7.13 1.11
CA ILE A 41 0.02 6.03 1.66
C ILE A 41 -0.80 6.49 2.88
N VAL A 42 -0.33 7.47 3.66
CA VAL A 42 -1.02 7.96 4.87
C VAL A 42 -2.38 8.58 4.55
N ALA A 43 -2.57 9.14 3.35
CA ALA A 43 -3.86 9.67 2.93
C ALA A 43 -4.98 8.63 3.14
N ILE A 44 -6.03 9.01 3.87
CA ILE A 44 -7.11 8.09 4.26
C ILE A 44 -7.95 7.78 3.02
N GLY A 45 -7.58 6.72 2.32
CA GLY A 45 -8.31 6.15 1.20
C GLY A 45 -9.12 4.90 1.59
N ALA A 46 -9.76 4.32 0.59
CA ALA A 46 -10.59 3.14 0.74
C ALA A 46 -9.85 1.90 1.26
N GLN A 47 -8.58 1.71 0.83
CA GLN A 47 -7.72 0.62 1.29
C GLN A 47 -7.36 0.76 2.78
N ASN A 48 -6.99 1.97 3.23
CA ASN A 48 -6.70 2.24 4.63
C ASN A 48 -7.93 2.00 5.54
N ALA A 49 -9.11 2.43 5.10
CA ALA A 49 -10.35 2.19 5.84
C ALA A 49 -10.69 0.69 5.94
N PHE A 50 -10.41 -0.08 4.88
CA PHE A 50 -10.54 -1.54 4.89
C PHE A 50 -9.55 -2.22 5.85
N VAL A 51 -8.26 -1.88 5.77
CA VAL A 51 -7.19 -2.40 6.64
C VAL A 51 -7.52 -2.13 8.11
N LEU A 52 -7.93 -0.89 8.43
CA LEU A 52 -8.32 -0.49 9.78
C LEU A 52 -9.48 -1.34 10.31
N ARG A 53 -10.51 -1.58 9.49
CA ARG A 53 -11.65 -2.43 9.87
C ARG A 53 -11.21 -3.86 10.17
N GLN A 54 -10.40 -4.46 9.31
CA GLN A 54 -9.91 -5.83 9.52
C GLN A 54 -9.04 -5.92 10.77
N GLY A 55 -8.20 -4.91 11.01
CA GLY A 55 -7.42 -4.75 12.23
C GLY A 55 -8.27 -4.66 13.49
N LEU A 56 -9.35 -3.87 13.47
CA LEU A 56 -10.31 -3.75 14.57
C LEU A 56 -11.05 -5.06 14.86
N ARG A 57 -11.43 -5.80 13.81
CA ARG A 57 -12.08 -7.12 13.93
C ARG A 57 -11.08 -8.23 14.28
N ARG A 58 -9.78 -7.99 14.10
CA ARG A 58 -8.69 -8.97 14.24
C ARG A 58 -8.88 -10.16 13.29
N GLU A 59 -9.53 -9.94 12.15
CA GLU A 59 -9.82 -10.94 11.14
C GLU A 59 -8.83 -10.79 9.98
N HIS A 60 -8.10 -11.86 9.66
CA HIS A 60 -7.22 -11.94 8.49
C HIS A 60 -6.19 -10.80 8.33
N VAL A 61 -5.80 -10.14 9.42
CA VAL A 61 -4.92 -8.95 9.41
C VAL A 61 -3.61 -9.22 8.67
N LEU A 62 -2.96 -10.35 8.95
CA LEU A 62 -1.70 -10.72 8.28
C LEU A 62 -1.87 -10.81 6.76
N ALA A 63 -2.94 -11.46 6.29
CA ALA A 63 -3.19 -11.62 4.87
C ALA A 63 -3.46 -10.26 4.20
N VAL A 64 -4.24 -9.39 4.85
CA VAL A 64 -4.55 -8.05 4.34
C VAL A 64 -3.29 -7.19 4.26
N VAL A 65 -2.50 -7.15 5.34
CA VAL A 65 -1.23 -6.40 5.39
C VAL A 65 -0.24 -6.92 4.34
N ALA A 66 -0.11 -8.25 4.21
CA ALA A 66 0.76 -8.85 3.22
C ALA A 66 0.33 -8.50 1.79
N ILE A 67 -0.96 -8.57 1.47
CA ILE A 67 -1.48 -8.20 0.15
C ILE A 67 -1.19 -6.73 -0.16
N CYS A 68 -1.46 -5.83 0.79
CA CYS A 68 -1.18 -4.40 0.63
C CYS A 68 0.32 -4.17 0.38
N ALA A 69 1.18 -4.66 1.26
CA ALA A 69 2.63 -4.45 1.17
C ALA A 69 3.24 -5.08 -0.10
N VAL A 70 2.82 -6.30 -0.48
CA VAL A 70 3.31 -6.97 -1.69
C VAL A 70 2.81 -6.27 -2.95
N SER A 71 1.55 -5.84 -2.98
CA SER A 71 1.00 -5.11 -4.12
C SER A 71 1.73 -3.77 -4.28
N ASP A 72 1.87 -2.99 -3.21
CA ASP A 72 2.64 -1.73 -3.23
C ASP A 72 4.08 -1.95 -3.68
N ALA A 73 4.75 -2.98 -3.16
CA ALA A 73 6.11 -3.30 -3.58
C ALA A 73 6.19 -3.62 -5.07
N ALA A 74 5.27 -4.43 -5.58
CA ALA A 74 5.20 -4.71 -7.01
C ALA A 74 4.99 -3.43 -7.82
N LEU A 75 4.05 -2.56 -7.42
CA LEU A 75 3.76 -1.31 -8.11
C LEU A 75 4.95 -0.33 -8.09
N ILE A 76 5.61 -0.18 -6.94
CA ILE A 76 6.81 0.68 -6.79
C ILE A 76 7.94 0.17 -7.69
N LEU A 77 8.20 -1.14 -7.67
CA LEU A 77 9.26 -1.75 -8.49
C LEU A 77 8.96 -1.63 -9.99
N LEU A 78 7.70 -1.84 -10.39
CA LEU A 78 7.24 -1.63 -11.78
C LEU A 78 7.37 -0.16 -12.21
N GLY A 79 7.07 0.79 -11.32
CA GLY A 79 7.28 2.21 -11.55
C GLY A 79 8.76 2.56 -11.75
N ILE A 80 9.63 2.10 -10.85
CA ILE A 80 11.07 2.41 -10.89
C ILE A 80 11.79 1.73 -12.05
N SER A 81 11.38 0.50 -12.41
CA SER A 81 11.90 -0.19 -13.60
C SER A 81 11.49 0.46 -14.92
N GLY A 82 10.59 1.46 -14.90
CA GLY A 82 10.11 2.15 -16.08
C GLY A 82 8.96 1.43 -16.80
N ILE A 83 8.52 0.27 -16.31
CA ILE A 83 7.36 -0.45 -16.86
C ILE A 83 6.08 0.36 -16.66
N GLY A 84 6.01 1.23 -15.65
CA GLY A 84 4.89 2.15 -15.42
C GLY A 84 4.54 3.03 -16.63
N THR A 85 5.50 3.38 -17.49
CA THR A 85 5.22 4.17 -18.72
C THR A 85 4.63 3.32 -19.84
N VAL A 86 4.80 1.99 -19.80
CA VAL A 86 4.20 1.05 -20.77
C VAL A 86 2.68 0.98 -20.60
N ALA A 87 2.15 1.30 -19.40
CA ALA A 87 0.71 1.40 -19.17
C ALA A 87 0.02 2.44 -20.09
N ALA A 88 0.75 3.44 -20.59
CA ALA A 88 0.25 4.39 -21.58
C ALA A 88 -0.13 3.74 -22.92
N LEU A 89 0.37 2.53 -23.20
CA LEU A 89 0.07 1.78 -24.42
C LEU A 89 -1.24 0.98 -24.34
N ALA A 90 -1.89 0.92 -23.16
CA ALA A 90 -3.12 0.18 -22.94
C ALA A 90 -4.23 1.05 -22.31
N PRO A 91 -4.67 2.14 -22.97
CA PRO A 91 -5.70 3.03 -22.42
C PRO A 91 -7.02 2.31 -22.14
N TRP A 92 -7.36 1.29 -22.93
CA TRP A 92 -8.55 0.46 -22.72
C TRP A 92 -8.51 -0.30 -21.38
N LEU A 93 -7.32 -0.70 -20.91
CA LEU A 93 -7.14 -1.40 -19.64
C LEU A 93 -7.44 -0.47 -18.46
N ILE A 94 -6.98 0.78 -18.54
CA ILE A 94 -7.27 1.81 -17.53
C ILE A 94 -8.77 2.06 -17.45
N THR A 95 -9.45 2.16 -18.60
CA THR A 95 -10.92 2.30 -18.65
C THR A 95 -11.64 1.09 -18.06
N ALA A 96 -11.20 -0.13 -18.37
CA ALA A 96 -11.79 -1.36 -17.83
C ALA A 96 -11.60 -1.47 -16.30
N VAL A 97 -10.38 -1.21 -15.82
CA VAL A 97 -10.03 -1.17 -14.39
C VAL A 97 -10.87 -0.13 -13.66
N ARG A 98 -11.04 1.08 -14.24
CA ARG A 98 -11.86 2.15 -13.69
C ARG A 98 -13.31 1.72 -13.50
N TRP A 99 -13.98 1.23 -14.54
CA TRP A 99 -15.39 0.82 -14.44
C TRP A 99 -15.57 -0.40 -13.53
N GLY A 100 -14.62 -1.35 -13.54
CA GLY A 100 -14.57 -2.44 -12.56
C GLY A 100 -14.46 -1.92 -11.13
N GLY A 101 -13.61 -0.93 -10.90
CA GLY A 101 -13.45 -0.24 -9.61
C GLY A 101 -14.73 0.45 -9.15
N VAL A 102 -15.38 1.22 -10.03
CA VAL A 102 -16.68 1.87 -9.73
C VAL A 102 -17.71 0.83 -9.28
N ALA A 103 -17.89 -0.26 -10.05
CA ALA A 103 -18.84 -1.30 -9.71
C ALA A 103 -18.51 -1.96 -8.36
N PHE A 104 -17.24 -2.30 -8.13
CA PHE A 104 -16.78 -2.88 -6.87
C PHE A 104 -17.00 -1.94 -5.68
N LEU A 105 -16.63 -0.67 -5.79
CA LEU A 105 -16.77 0.33 -4.74
C LEU A 105 -18.23 0.59 -4.38
N VAL A 106 -19.11 0.69 -5.37
CA VAL A 106 -20.56 0.84 -5.14
C VAL A 106 -21.09 -0.37 -4.39
N VAL A 107 -20.75 -1.59 -4.81
CA VAL A 107 -21.16 -2.83 -4.11
C VAL A 107 -20.63 -2.83 -2.68
N TYR A 108 -19.34 -2.52 -2.47
CA TYR A 108 -18.73 -2.51 -1.15
C TYR A 108 -19.33 -1.45 -0.22
N GLY A 109 -19.64 -0.26 -0.76
CA GLY A 109 -20.32 0.83 -0.05
C GLY A 109 -21.74 0.44 0.36
N VAL A 110 -22.52 -0.20 -0.52
CA VAL A 110 -23.84 -0.74 -0.18
C VAL A 110 -23.75 -1.80 0.92
N LEU A 111 -22.76 -2.70 0.85
CA LEU A 111 -22.52 -3.67 1.91
C LEU A 111 -22.17 -2.98 3.25
N ALA A 112 -21.45 -1.86 3.23
CA ALA A 112 -21.14 -1.07 4.42
C ALA A 112 -22.38 -0.40 5.01
N LEU A 113 -23.24 0.21 4.19
CA LEU A 113 -24.53 0.74 4.64
C LEU A 113 -25.43 -0.34 5.25
N ARG A 114 -25.52 -1.52 4.62
CA ARG A 114 -26.29 -2.65 5.15
C ARG A 114 -25.80 -3.09 6.52
N ARG A 115 -24.50 -3.02 6.79
CA ARG A 115 -23.92 -3.29 8.11
C ARG A 115 -24.30 -2.19 9.11
N ALA A 116 -24.12 -0.92 8.76
CA ALA A 116 -24.50 0.22 9.60
C ALA A 116 -25.99 0.19 10.03
N ALA A 117 -26.87 -0.27 9.14
CA ALA A 117 -28.31 -0.38 9.36
C ALA A 117 -28.72 -1.55 10.29
N ARG A 118 -27.82 -2.47 10.65
CA ARG A 118 -28.10 -3.65 11.50
C ARG A 118 -27.34 -3.61 12.84
N PRO A 119 -27.76 -2.77 13.81
CA PRO A 119 -27.03 -2.53 15.06
C PRO A 119 -26.65 -3.77 15.88
N GLY A 120 -27.46 -4.84 15.84
CA GLY A 120 -27.24 -6.05 16.65
C GLY A 120 -26.08 -6.97 16.19
N ARG A 121 -25.44 -6.70 15.04
CA ARG A 121 -24.31 -7.51 14.52
C ARG A 121 -23.05 -6.69 14.23
N LEU A 122 -22.99 -5.47 14.76
CA LEU A 122 -21.93 -4.50 14.44
C LEU A 122 -20.62 -4.74 15.19
N GLY A 123 -20.64 -5.44 16.33
CA GLY A 123 -19.43 -5.88 17.03
C GLY A 123 -18.92 -7.25 16.55
N PRO A 124 -17.79 -7.75 17.09
CA PRO A 124 -17.41 -9.16 17.02
C PRO A 124 -18.51 -9.99 17.73
N ALA A 125 -19.61 -10.25 17.02
CA ALA A 125 -20.72 -11.04 17.54
C ALA A 125 -20.36 -12.50 17.35
N GLU A 126 -20.26 -13.22 18.47
CA GLU A 126 -20.29 -14.68 18.51
C GLU A 126 -21.49 -15.17 17.66
N GLY A 127 -21.23 -15.68 16.45
CA GLY A 127 -22.27 -16.25 15.57
C GLY A 127 -22.64 -15.46 14.31
N ALA A 128 -21.94 -14.38 13.95
CA ALA A 128 -21.90 -13.97 12.53
C ALA A 128 -20.74 -14.74 11.87
N ALA A 129 -21.04 -15.59 10.87
CA ALA A 129 -19.99 -16.26 10.11
C ALA A 129 -18.98 -15.20 9.64
N PRO A 130 -17.69 -15.32 10.02
CA PRO A 130 -16.69 -14.38 9.53
C PRO A 130 -16.78 -14.34 8.01
N ALA A 131 -16.68 -13.14 7.44
CA ALA A 131 -16.52 -13.05 5.99
C ALA A 131 -15.30 -13.92 5.66
N GLY A 132 -15.49 -15.00 4.90
CA GLY A 132 -14.43 -16.00 4.72
C GLY A 132 -13.15 -15.33 4.24
N ALA A 133 -11.99 -15.89 4.61
CA ALA A 133 -10.68 -15.36 4.23
C ALA A 133 -10.61 -14.94 2.75
N ALA A 134 -11.23 -15.74 1.87
CA ALA A 134 -11.34 -15.45 0.44
C ALA A 134 -12.04 -14.12 0.12
N ALA A 135 -13.12 -13.76 0.82
CA ALA A 135 -13.83 -12.50 0.60
C ALA A 135 -13.00 -11.29 1.08
N ALA A 136 -12.27 -11.43 2.19
CA ALA A 136 -11.37 -10.38 2.67
C ALA A 136 -10.17 -10.18 1.72
N VAL A 137 -9.59 -11.27 1.24
CA VAL A 137 -8.50 -11.26 0.24
C VAL A 137 -8.99 -10.65 -1.08
N ALA A 138 -10.14 -11.10 -1.60
CA ALA A 138 -10.70 -10.58 -2.84
C ALA A 138 -11.03 -9.09 -2.73
N ALA A 139 -11.61 -8.64 -1.61
CA ALA A 139 -11.88 -7.23 -1.38
C ALA A 139 -10.59 -6.42 -1.29
N CYS A 140 -9.55 -6.92 -0.63
CA CYS A 140 -8.25 -6.25 -0.54
C CYS A 140 -7.59 -6.12 -1.92
N LEU A 141 -7.53 -7.21 -2.69
CA LEU A 141 -7.00 -7.22 -4.05
C LEU A 141 -7.79 -6.29 -4.97
N ALA A 142 -9.11 -6.35 -4.93
CA ALA A 142 -9.97 -5.45 -5.71
C ALA A 142 -9.73 -3.99 -5.32
N MET A 143 -9.60 -3.69 -4.03
CA MET A 143 -9.37 -2.33 -3.55
C MET A 143 -8.01 -1.77 -4.02
N THR A 144 -6.99 -2.63 -4.10
CA THR A 144 -5.68 -2.22 -4.60
C THR A 144 -5.66 -2.11 -6.13
N TRP A 145 -6.08 -3.17 -6.84
CA TRP A 145 -5.87 -3.29 -8.29
C TRP A 145 -6.99 -2.71 -9.14
N LEU A 146 -8.22 -2.56 -8.62
CA LEU A 146 -9.30 -1.85 -9.31
C LEU A 146 -9.30 -0.34 -9.04
N ASN A 147 -8.26 0.19 -8.38
CA ASN A 147 -8.11 1.61 -8.15
C ASN A 147 -7.23 2.24 -9.24
N PRO A 148 -7.77 2.97 -10.23
CA PRO A 148 -6.97 3.60 -11.28
C PRO A 148 -5.96 4.62 -10.71
N HIS A 149 -6.23 5.24 -9.57
CA HIS A 149 -5.30 6.18 -8.94
C HIS A 149 -4.02 5.50 -8.45
N VAL A 150 -4.06 4.23 -8.04
CA VAL A 150 -2.84 3.53 -7.59
C VAL A 150 -1.79 3.46 -8.69
N TYR A 151 -2.24 3.42 -9.95
CA TYR A 151 -1.35 3.39 -11.10
C TYR A 151 -0.66 4.74 -11.30
N LEU A 152 -1.39 5.83 -11.10
CA LEU A 152 -0.85 7.18 -11.21
C LEU A 152 0.06 7.51 -10.03
N ASP A 153 -0.37 7.22 -8.80
CA ASP A 153 0.34 7.61 -7.59
C ASP A 153 1.58 6.73 -7.34
N THR A 154 1.43 5.41 -7.51
CA THR A 154 2.47 4.45 -7.14
C THR A 154 3.35 4.04 -8.32
N MET A 155 2.81 3.81 -9.51
CA MET A 155 3.64 3.45 -10.66
C MET A 155 4.22 4.67 -11.37
N VAL A 156 3.39 5.66 -11.72
CA VAL A 156 3.84 6.81 -12.52
C VAL A 156 4.57 7.84 -11.68
N LEU A 157 3.95 8.37 -10.62
CA LEU A 157 4.53 9.45 -9.82
C LEU A 157 5.72 8.96 -9.00
N THR A 158 5.56 7.89 -8.20
CA THR A 158 6.68 7.31 -7.44
C THR A 158 7.79 6.82 -8.35
N GLY A 159 7.46 6.23 -9.51
CA GLY A 159 8.44 5.83 -10.52
C GLY A 159 9.19 7.02 -11.11
N SER A 160 8.51 8.13 -11.43
CA SER A 160 9.11 9.36 -11.95
C SER A 160 10.07 9.99 -10.94
N VAL A 161 9.62 10.15 -9.68
CA VAL A 161 10.45 10.69 -8.60
C VAL A 161 11.64 9.77 -8.33
N GLY A 162 11.42 8.45 -8.23
CA GLY A 162 12.46 7.46 -7.97
C GLY A 162 13.51 7.41 -9.07
N ASN A 163 13.11 7.47 -10.34
CA ASN A 163 14.05 7.51 -11.47
C ASN A 163 14.91 8.80 -11.50
N GLY A 164 14.45 9.89 -10.87
CA GLY A 164 15.25 11.10 -10.67
C GLY A 164 16.51 10.89 -9.83
N TYR A 165 16.58 9.81 -9.03
CA TYR A 165 17.75 9.44 -8.23
C TYR A 165 18.80 8.63 -9.00
N GLY A 166 18.65 8.41 -10.31
CA GLY A 166 19.66 7.76 -11.16
C GLY A 166 20.05 6.36 -10.68
N GLU A 167 21.32 6.16 -10.31
CA GLU A 167 21.82 4.88 -9.80
C GLU A 167 21.21 4.52 -8.42
N GLN A 168 20.84 5.53 -7.61
CA GLN A 168 20.28 5.32 -6.28
C GLN A 168 18.76 5.04 -6.27
N ARG A 169 18.11 4.96 -7.44
CA ARG A 169 16.65 4.72 -7.55
C ARG A 169 16.17 3.46 -6.83
N TRP A 170 17.00 2.42 -6.75
CA TRP A 170 16.66 1.18 -6.04
C TRP A 170 16.69 1.35 -4.52
N TRP A 171 17.58 2.20 -4.01
CA TRP A 171 17.57 2.59 -2.60
C TRP A 171 16.32 3.39 -2.26
N PHE A 172 15.95 4.35 -3.12
CA PHE A 172 14.67 5.07 -3.00
C PHE A 172 13.48 4.11 -3.00
N GLY A 173 13.42 3.19 -3.95
CA GLY A 173 12.37 2.16 -4.02
C GLY A 173 12.30 1.29 -2.77
N GLY A 174 13.45 0.80 -2.30
CA GLY A 174 13.54 0.02 -1.06
C GLY A 174 13.03 0.80 0.16
N GLY A 175 13.36 2.09 0.24
CA GLY A 175 12.81 3.01 1.25
C GLY A 175 11.30 3.13 1.19
N ALA A 176 10.73 3.34 0.00
CA ALA A 176 9.28 3.44 -0.19
C ALA A 176 8.55 2.14 0.17
N VAL A 177 9.10 0.99 -0.23
CA VAL A 177 8.58 -0.34 0.14
C VAL A 177 8.62 -0.55 1.65
N LEU A 178 9.72 -0.17 2.31
CA LEU A 178 9.82 -0.23 3.76
C LEU A 178 8.79 0.67 4.44
N GLY A 179 8.58 1.88 3.92
CA GLY A 179 7.53 2.79 4.38
C GLY A 179 6.15 2.16 4.32
N SER A 180 5.79 1.53 3.19
CA SER A 180 4.53 0.80 3.01
C SER A 180 4.38 -0.35 4.00
N LEU A 181 5.42 -1.18 4.17
CA LEU A 181 5.42 -2.30 5.11
C LEU A 181 5.21 -1.81 6.56
N VAL A 182 5.96 -0.79 6.98
CA VAL A 182 5.83 -0.19 8.31
C VAL A 182 4.43 0.37 8.51
N TRP A 183 3.91 1.12 7.54
CA TRP A 183 2.59 1.73 7.62
C TRP A 183 1.46 0.71 7.71
N PHE A 184 1.37 -0.25 6.78
CA PHE A 184 0.28 -1.23 6.81
C PHE A 184 0.36 -2.14 8.03
N THR A 185 1.56 -2.50 8.48
CA THR A 185 1.74 -3.25 9.73
C THR A 185 1.26 -2.42 10.92
N ALA A 186 1.66 -1.15 11.01
CA ALA A 186 1.25 -0.23 12.07
C ALA A 186 -0.27 0.00 12.05
N LEU A 187 -0.88 0.21 10.89
CA LEU A 187 -2.32 0.43 10.77
C LEU A 187 -3.11 -0.85 11.09
N GLY A 188 -2.75 -1.97 10.47
CA GLY A 188 -3.46 -3.25 10.62
C GLY A 188 -3.38 -3.81 12.03
N TYR A 189 -2.19 -3.87 12.63
CA TYR A 189 -2.03 -4.38 13.99
C TYR A 189 -2.26 -3.32 15.06
N GLY A 190 -1.96 -2.05 14.78
CA GLY A 190 -2.19 -0.93 15.70
C GLY A 190 -3.67 -0.59 15.84
N ALA A 191 -4.52 -0.95 14.88
CA ALA A 191 -5.98 -0.84 14.99
C ALA A 191 -6.53 -1.45 16.30
N ARG A 192 -5.88 -2.48 16.86
CA ARG A 192 -6.28 -3.10 18.13
C ARG A 192 -6.32 -2.11 19.31
N PHE A 193 -5.49 -1.07 19.28
CA PHE A 193 -5.45 -0.05 20.33
C PHE A 193 -6.69 0.85 20.33
N LEU A 194 -7.42 0.93 19.22
CA LEU A 194 -8.72 1.59 19.13
C LEU A 194 -9.86 0.71 19.65
N GLY A 195 -9.60 -0.56 19.99
CA GLY A 195 -10.59 -1.51 20.50
C GLY A 195 -11.51 -0.98 21.61
N PRO A 196 -11.03 -0.21 22.61
CA PRO A 196 -11.89 0.37 23.64
C PRO A 196 -12.99 1.31 23.09
N VAL A 197 -12.69 2.11 22.06
CA VAL A 197 -13.65 3.02 21.40
C VAL A 197 -14.73 2.21 20.67
N PHE A 198 -14.34 1.08 20.09
CA PHE A 198 -15.21 0.18 19.33
C PHE A 198 -15.98 -0.83 20.20
N ARG A 199 -16.02 -0.64 21.52
CA ARG A 199 -16.97 -1.36 22.40
C ARG A 199 -18.41 -0.90 22.22
N SER A 200 -18.62 0.32 21.73
CA SER A 200 -19.97 0.86 21.49
C SER A 200 -20.49 0.49 20.10
N PRO A 201 -21.76 0.07 19.96
CA PRO A 201 -22.38 -0.15 18.64
C PRO A 201 -22.41 1.11 17.76
N ARG A 202 -22.40 2.30 18.38
CA ARG A 202 -22.35 3.59 17.68
C ARG A 202 -21.02 3.79 16.95
N ALA A 203 -19.89 3.45 17.57
CA ALA A 203 -18.57 3.58 16.93
C ALA A 203 -18.47 2.71 15.66
N TRP A 204 -18.97 1.47 15.72
CA TRP A 204 -19.04 0.61 14.53
C TRP A 204 -19.94 1.16 13.44
N ARG A 205 -21.11 1.71 13.81
CA ARG A 205 -22.01 2.35 12.84
C ARG A 205 -21.34 3.54 12.17
N VAL A 206 -20.65 4.39 12.93
CA VAL A 206 -19.91 5.55 12.37
C VAL A 206 -18.82 5.07 11.42
N LEU A 207 -18.04 4.07 11.78
CA LEU A 207 -17.02 3.51 10.88
C LEU A 207 -17.63 2.96 9.59
N ASP A 208 -18.70 2.18 9.67
CA ASP A 208 -19.37 1.63 8.47
C ASP A 208 -19.97 2.74 7.60
N LEU A 209 -20.49 3.81 8.20
CA LEU A 209 -20.97 4.98 7.47
C LEU A 209 -19.83 5.73 6.78
N VAL A 210 -18.72 5.97 7.49
CA VAL A 210 -17.52 6.60 6.91
C VAL A 210 -17.01 5.77 5.74
N ILE A 211 -16.86 4.44 5.90
CA ILE A 211 -16.47 3.54 4.82
C ILE A 211 -17.42 3.66 3.64
N ALA A 212 -18.74 3.61 3.86
CA ALA A 212 -19.73 3.75 2.80
C ALA A 212 -19.60 5.08 2.06
N CYS A 213 -19.54 6.19 2.78
CA CYS A 213 -19.37 7.53 2.22
C CYS A 213 -18.08 7.64 1.41
N THR A 214 -16.96 7.15 1.94
CA THR A 214 -15.68 7.13 1.22
C THR A 214 -15.76 6.28 -0.06
N MET A 215 -16.37 5.10 -0.02
CA MET A 215 -16.51 4.26 -1.23
C MET A 215 -17.35 4.96 -2.30
N PHE A 216 -18.48 5.57 -1.92
CA PHE A 216 -19.36 6.25 -2.88
C PHE A 216 -18.72 7.53 -3.42
N ALA A 217 -18.01 8.29 -2.57
CA ALA A 217 -17.29 9.48 -3.00
C ALA A 217 -16.21 9.13 -4.04
N ILE A 218 -15.40 8.09 -3.77
CA ILE A 218 -14.36 7.62 -4.69
C ILE A 218 -14.99 7.01 -5.96
N ALA A 219 -16.07 6.23 -5.85
CA ALA A 219 -16.76 5.70 -7.03
C ALA A 219 -17.31 6.83 -7.92
N ALA A 220 -17.85 7.89 -7.32
CA ALA A 220 -18.32 9.05 -8.05
C ALA A 220 -17.15 9.81 -8.70
N SER A 221 -16.03 10.02 -7.99
CA SER A 221 -14.86 10.69 -8.59
C SER A 221 -14.31 9.91 -9.77
N LEU A 222 -14.14 8.58 -9.63
CA LEU A 222 -13.71 7.71 -10.74
C LEU A 222 -14.65 7.77 -11.94
N ALA A 223 -15.97 7.86 -11.71
CA ALA A 223 -16.96 7.92 -12.79
C ALA A 223 -16.99 9.29 -13.50
N MET A 224 -16.67 10.38 -12.79
CA MET A 224 -16.65 11.75 -13.33
C MET A 224 -15.34 12.11 -14.05
N GLU A 225 -14.23 11.42 -13.75
CA GLU A 225 -12.96 11.57 -14.46
C GLU A 225 -12.96 10.95 -15.88
N ALA A 226 -14.13 10.58 -16.42
CA ALA A 226 -14.33 9.89 -17.69
C ALA A 226 -14.66 10.83 -18.86
#